data_AF-A0A6B3LGJ7-F1
#
_entry.id   AF-A0A6B3LGJ7-F1
#
_cell.length_a   1.000
_cell.length_b   1.000
_cell.length_c   1.000
_cell.angle_alpha   90.00
_cell.angle_beta   90.00
_cell.angle_gamma   90.00
#
_symmetry.space_group_name_H-M   'P 1'
#
loop_
_entity.id
_entity.type
_entity.pdbx_description
1 polymer ?
#
loop_
_entity_poly.entity_id
_entity_poly.type
_entity_poly.pdbx_seq_one_letter_code
_entity_poly.pdbx_strand_id
1 'polypeptide(L)'
;MKQEVKPSGTLLQKFFVKGKGLLKTVYTPKPTLLVEPDAWQCTIEKWDIIGKDSAALMLHLAEQRLTETVTASDSMSKKAEIIISILIPFLTVLIGFILSRDATAFDKDALGLAALFCIIPVCASLYFIQRNFRPYRITVPGESPQNIATARNFDNDLTTDEKYYNLVLNQLGSYQDRILTNEEINSTRVENIRLALFCMMFIPIAPLLAFLLVFLSGLVNF
;
A
#
# COMPACT_ATOMS: atom_id res chain seq x y z
N MET A 1 16.84 -26.44 57.31
CA MET A 1 17.49 -25.19 56.83
C MET A 1 17.67 -25.29 55.32
N LYS A 2 16.80 -24.64 54.53
CA LYS A 2 16.97 -24.48 53.09
C LYS A 2 17.11 -22.99 52.81
N GLN A 3 18.27 -22.58 52.32
CA GLN A 3 18.54 -21.22 51.86
C GLN A 3 17.89 -21.05 50.49
N GLU A 4 16.96 -20.10 50.36
CA GLU A 4 16.48 -19.61 49.07
C GLU A 4 17.49 -18.59 48.52
N VAL A 5 18.12 -18.96 47.40
CA VAL A 5 18.93 -18.03 46.59
C VAL A 5 17.98 -17.31 45.64
N LYS A 6 17.75 -16.00 45.87
CA LYS A 6 17.12 -15.10 44.90
C LYS A 6 18.09 -14.85 43.74
N PRO A 7 17.71 -15.07 42.47
CA PRO A 7 18.51 -14.60 41.37
C PRO A 7 18.32 -13.08 41.20
N SER A 8 19.41 -12.36 41.40
CA SER A 8 19.57 -10.95 41.08
C SER A 8 19.40 -10.74 39.58
N GLY A 9 18.21 -10.30 39.17
CA GLY A 9 17.93 -9.84 37.81
C GLY A 9 18.75 -8.61 37.47
N THR A 10 19.80 -8.83 36.69
CA THR A 10 20.73 -7.84 36.13
C THR A 10 20.01 -6.75 35.33
N LEU A 11 20.50 -5.51 35.47
CA LEU A 11 20.06 -4.28 34.81
C LEU A 11 19.89 -4.36 33.28
N LEU A 12 20.39 -5.40 32.61
CA LEU A 12 20.26 -5.62 31.17
C LEU A 12 18.86 -6.08 30.72
N GLN A 13 18.04 -6.67 31.59
CA GLN A 13 16.63 -6.97 31.26
C GLN A 13 15.73 -5.74 31.27
N LYS A 14 16.13 -4.65 31.97
CA LYS A 14 15.35 -3.39 31.98
C LYS A 14 15.58 -2.52 30.74
N PHE A 15 16.67 -2.73 29.99
CA PHE A 15 16.93 -1.95 28.77
C PHE A 15 16.24 -2.50 27.52
N PHE A 16 15.95 -3.81 27.45
CA PHE A 16 15.24 -4.39 26.29
C PHE A 16 13.71 -4.15 26.29
N VAL A 17 13.13 -3.73 27.41
CA VAL A 17 11.68 -3.45 27.51
C VAL A 17 11.35 -2.00 27.12
N LYS A 18 12.34 -1.08 27.12
CA LYS A 18 12.09 0.36 26.93
C LYS A 18 12.37 0.89 25.51
N GLY A 19 12.83 0.05 24.58
CA GLY A 19 13.16 0.43 23.19
C GLY A 19 12.09 0.15 22.14
N LYS A 20 10.94 -0.44 22.50
CA LYS A 20 9.84 -0.75 21.54
C LYS A 20 8.81 0.39 21.38
N GLY A 21 9.12 1.59 21.87
CA GLY A 21 8.18 2.71 21.96
C GLY A 21 8.25 3.77 20.85
N LEU A 22 9.20 3.69 19.92
CA LEU A 22 9.38 4.71 18.88
C LEU A 22 9.51 4.01 17.52
N LEU A 23 8.67 4.40 16.56
CA LEU A 23 8.44 3.81 15.22
C LEU A 23 7.30 2.78 15.10
N LYS A 24 6.30 2.87 15.99
CA LYS A 24 4.92 2.47 15.66
C LYS A 24 4.05 3.72 15.48
N THR A 25 4.37 4.56 14.50
CA THR A 25 3.28 5.15 13.70
C THR A 25 2.80 4.04 12.76
N VAL A 26 2.18 3.03 13.39
CA VAL A 26 1.27 2.14 12.69
C VAL A 26 0.26 3.10 12.12
N TYR A 27 0.22 3.21 10.80
CA TYR A 27 -1.00 3.61 10.13
C TYR A 27 -2.02 2.58 10.61
N THR A 28 -2.72 2.90 11.69
CA THR A 28 -3.93 2.19 12.04
C THR A 28 -4.79 2.38 10.81
N PRO A 29 -5.13 1.32 10.04
CA PRO A 29 -6.24 1.46 9.12
C PRO A 29 -7.34 2.13 9.94
N LYS A 30 -7.89 3.23 9.40
CA LYS A 30 -9.07 3.91 9.96
C LYS A 30 -9.94 2.81 10.54
N PRO A 31 -10.37 2.87 11.83
CA PRO A 31 -11.09 1.78 12.46
C PRO A 31 -12.15 1.36 11.46
N THR A 32 -11.96 0.17 10.90
CA THR A 32 -12.96 -0.48 10.07
C THR A 32 -14.09 -0.58 11.06
N LEU A 33 -15.04 0.35 10.99
CA LEU A 33 -16.27 0.24 11.75
C LEU A 33 -16.70 -1.17 11.41
N LEU A 34 -16.73 -2.04 12.42
CA LEU A 34 -17.35 -3.35 12.33
C LEU A 34 -18.85 -3.08 12.17
N VAL A 35 -19.22 -2.46 11.05
CA VAL A 35 -20.55 -2.55 10.49
C VAL A 35 -20.65 -4.04 10.20
N GLU A 36 -21.56 -4.73 10.89
CA GLU A 36 -21.86 -6.11 10.56
C GLU A 36 -22.01 -6.20 9.03
N PRO A 37 -21.57 -7.30 8.38
CA PRO A 37 -21.58 -7.43 6.92
C PRO A 37 -22.91 -7.04 6.26
N ASP A 38 -24.01 -7.13 7.03
CA ASP A 38 -25.38 -6.87 6.61
C ASP A 38 -25.97 -5.56 7.16
N ALA A 39 -25.28 -4.83 8.05
CA ALA A 39 -25.83 -3.63 8.73
C ALA A 39 -25.73 -2.33 7.92
N TRP A 40 -25.06 -2.33 6.77
CA TRP A 40 -25.01 -1.17 5.87
C TRP A 40 -26.19 -1.13 4.88
N GLN A 41 -26.87 -2.26 4.67
CA GLN A 41 -28.02 -2.35 3.78
C GLN A 41 -29.27 -1.95 4.56
N CYS A 42 -29.88 -0.82 4.20
CA CYS A 42 -31.25 -0.55 4.65
C CYS A 42 -32.16 -1.62 4.06
N THR A 43 -32.75 -2.45 4.91
CA THR A 43 -33.80 -3.38 4.50
C THR A 43 -35.02 -2.62 4.00
N ILE A 44 -35.70 -3.25 3.03
CA ILE A 44 -36.78 -2.66 2.22
C ILE A 44 -37.94 -2.09 3.05
N GLU A 45 -38.09 -2.54 4.30
CA GLU A 45 -39.17 -2.14 5.22
C GLU A 45 -39.14 -0.66 5.67
N LYS A 46 -38.12 0.13 5.32
CA LYS A 46 -37.98 1.55 5.74
C LYS A 46 -37.94 2.56 4.58
N TRP A 47 -38.49 2.21 3.42
CA TRP A 47 -38.46 3.07 2.22
C TRP A 47 -39.13 4.42 2.44
N ASP A 48 -40.14 4.48 3.31
CA ASP A 48 -40.88 5.71 3.64
C ASP A 48 -40.06 6.76 4.40
N ILE A 49 -38.91 6.35 4.98
CA ILE A 49 -38.04 7.23 5.78
C ILE A 49 -37.01 7.94 4.90
N ILE A 50 -36.63 7.33 3.77
CA ILE A 50 -35.62 7.87 2.87
C ILE A 50 -36.33 8.69 1.79
N GLY A 51 -36.43 10.01 1.99
CA GLY A 51 -36.96 10.89 0.96
C GLY A 51 -36.15 10.82 -0.34
N LYS A 52 -36.79 11.09 -1.48
CA LYS A 52 -36.14 11.10 -2.81
C LYS A 52 -34.88 11.97 -2.85
N ASP A 53 -34.89 13.11 -2.17
CA ASP A 53 -33.73 14.01 -2.07
C ASP A 53 -32.57 13.37 -1.31
N SER A 54 -32.86 12.62 -0.23
CA SER A 54 -31.85 11.89 0.52
C SER A 54 -31.28 10.73 -0.29
N ALA A 55 -32.12 10.00 -1.02
CA ALA A 55 -31.71 8.93 -1.93
C ALA A 55 -30.78 9.45 -3.04
N ALA A 56 -31.14 10.58 -3.66
CA ALA A 56 -30.32 11.25 -4.66
C ALA A 56 -28.99 11.75 -4.08
N LEU A 57 -29.02 12.32 -2.88
CA LEU A 57 -27.81 12.75 -2.18
C LEU A 57 -26.87 11.58 -1.87
N MET A 58 -27.40 10.44 -1.42
CA MET A 58 -26.59 9.24 -1.17
C MET A 58 -25.91 8.73 -2.44
N LEU A 59 -26.62 8.69 -3.58
CA LEU A 59 -26.04 8.31 -4.86
C LEU A 59 -24.91 9.27 -5.27
N HIS A 60 -25.15 10.57 -5.14
CA HIS A 60 -24.15 11.58 -5.47
C HIS A 60 -22.87 11.42 -4.62
N LEU A 61 -23.02 11.22 -3.31
CA LEU A 61 -21.90 10.99 -2.39
C LEU A 61 -21.17 9.67 -2.70
N ALA A 62 -21.90 8.61 -3.07
CA ALA A 62 -21.31 7.33 -3.45
C ALA A 62 -20.49 7.43 -4.76
N GLU A 63 -21.02 8.12 -5.77
CA GLU A 63 -20.32 8.38 -7.02
C GLU A 63 -19.07 9.26 -6.81
N GLN A 64 -19.20 10.31 -5.99
CA GLN A 64 -18.07 11.16 -5.61
C GLN A 64 -16.99 10.31 -4.91
N ARG A 65 -17.38 9.47 -3.96
CA ARG A 65 -16.45 8.59 -3.24
C ARG A 65 -15.75 7.62 -4.19
N LEU A 66 -16.48 7.01 -5.13
CA LEU A 66 -15.87 6.13 -6.14
C LEU A 66 -14.84 6.92 -6.98
N THR A 67 -15.18 8.13 -7.40
CA THR A 67 -14.26 9.01 -8.15
C THR A 67 -13.00 9.34 -7.35
N GLU A 68 -13.13 9.60 -6.05
CA GLU A 68 -11.98 9.77 -5.15
C GLU A 68 -11.07 8.54 -5.11
N THR A 69 -11.64 7.32 -5.09
CA THR A 69 -10.81 6.09 -5.11
C THR A 69 -10.04 5.92 -6.41
N VAL A 70 -10.62 6.33 -7.55
CA VAL A 70 -9.96 6.30 -8.86
C VAL A 70 -8.83 7.33 -8.93
N THR A 71 -9.08 8.57 -8.47
CA THR A 71 -8.05 9.62 -8.44
C THR A 71 -6.91 9.28 -7.49
N ALA A 72 -7.20 8.66 -6.34
CA ALA A 72 -6.19 8.13 -5.44
C ALA A 72 -5.31 7.07 -6.14
N SER A 73 -5.93 6.19 -6.92
CA SER A 73 -5.20 5.18 -7.68
C SER A 73 -4.28 5.79 -8.75
N ASP A 74 -4.73 6.81 -9.48
CA ASP A 74 -3.92 7.56 -10.45
C ASP A 74 -2.72 8.26 -9.75
N SER A 75 -2.95 8.84 -8.58
CA SER A 75 -1.88 9.42 -7.75
C SER A 75 -0.83 8.36 -7.37
N MET A 76 -1.24 7.13 -7.03
CA MET A 76 -0.31 6.04 -6.72
C MET A 76 0.49 5.59 -7.94
N SER A 77 -0.14 5.51 -9.12
CA SER A 77 0.58 5.23 -10.38
C SER A 77 1.66 6.27 -10.66
N LYS A 78 1.33 7.57 -10.56
CA LYS A 78 2.29 8.67 -10.75
C LYS A 78 3.46 8.59 -9.76
N LYS A 79 3.20 8.27 -8.49
CA LYS A 79 4.25 8.07 -7.49
C LYS A 79 5.15 6.88 -7.83
N ALA A 80 4.58 5.78 -8.31
CA ALA A 80 5.35 4.61 -8.75
C ALA A 80 6.22 4.93 -9.97
N GLU A 81 5.71 5.68 -10.95
CA GLU A 81 6.46 6.15 -12.11
C GLU A 81 7.64 7.06 -11.73
N ILE A 82 7.44 7.97 -10.77
CA ILE A 82 8.53 8.81 -10.25
C ILE A 82 9.65 7.95 -9.65
N ILE A 83 9.29 6.94 -8.84
CA ILE A 83 10.28 6.04 -8.24
C ILE A 83 11.07 5.27 -9.32
N ILE A 84 10.38 4.71 -10.32
CA ILE A 84 11.04 4.03 -11.45
C ILE A 84 11.99 4.97 -12.20
N SER A 85 11.52 6.18 -12.49
CA SER A 85 12.27 7.19 -13.24
C SER A 85 13.57 7.59 -12.55
N ILE A 86 13.64 7.46 -11.23
CA ILE A 86 14.86 7.69 -10.44
C ILE A 86 15.73 6.42 -10.39
N LEU A 87 15.12 5.26 -10.12
CA LEU A 87 15.85 4.01 -9.87
C LEU A 87 16.48 3.40 -11.12
N ILE A 88 15.85 3.49 -12.29
CA ILE A 88 16.42 2.92 -13.53
C ILE A 88 17.71 3.62 -13.92
N PRO A 89 17.77 4.97 -14.06
CA PRO A 89 19.03 5.65 -14.35
C PRO A 89 20.10 5.39 -13.30
N PHE A 90 19.72 5.39 -12.02
CA PHE A 90 20.64 5.11 -10.92
C PHE A 90 21.24 3.70 -11.04
N LEU A 91 20.43 2.69 -11.33
CA LEU A 91 20.89 1.32 -11.56
C LEU A 91 21.83 1.24 -12.78
N THR A 92 21.49 1.91 -13.88
CA THR A 92 22.32 1.97 -15.09
C THR A 92 23.69 2.57 -14.80
N VAL A 93 23.75 3.66 -14.02
CA VAL A 93 25.02 4.28 -13.60
C VAL A 93 25.83 3.32 -12.73
N LEU A 94 25.21 2.63 -11.78
CA LEU A 94 25.89 1.65 -10.92
C LEU A 94 26.47 0.49 -11.73
N ILE A 95 25.70 -0.08 -12.66
CA ILE A 95 26.15 -1.18 -13.51
C ILE A 95 27.28 -0.71 -14.43
N GLY A 96 27.13 0.44 -15.10
CA GLY A 96 28.16 1.00 -15.97
C GLY A 96 29.47 1.27 -15.21
N PHE A 97 29.36 1.77 -13.98
CA PHE A 97 30.50 1.98 -13.10
C PHE A 97 31.22 0.67 -12.75
N ILE A 98 30.48 -0.37 -12.36
CA ILE A 98 31.06 -1.68 -12.04
C ILE A 98 31.76 -2.29 -13.26
N LEU A 99 31.14 -2.21 -14.44
CA LEU A 99 31.70 -2.76 -15.68
C LEU A 99 32.96 -2.01 -16.15
N SER A 100 33.07 -0.72 -15.83
CA SER A 100 34.25 0.09 -16.17
C SER A 100 35.47 -0.17 -15.28
N ARG A 101 35.35 -0.99 -14.23
CA ARG A 101 36.38 -1.16 -13.21
C ARG A 101 37.14 -2.48 -13.38
N ASP A 102 38.45 -2.43 -13.13
CA ASP A 102 39.30 -3.62 -13.16
C ASP A 102 38.91 -4.63 -12.06
N ALA A 103 38.57 -5.84 -12.48
CA ALA A 103 38.09 -6.91 -11.60
C ALA A 103 39.13 -7.34 -10.54
N THR A 104 40.41 -7.13 -10.80
CA THR A 104 41.52 -7.60 -9.93
C THR A 104 41.75 -6.74 -8.69
N ALA A 105 41.12 -5.55 -8.60
CA ALA A 105 41.24 -4.65 -7.44
C ALA A 105 39.92 -4.48 -6.67
N PHE A 106 38.86 -5.18 -7.08
CA PHE A 106 37.50 -4.89 -6.66
C PHE A 106 37.22 -5.18 -5.17
N ASP A 107 37.91 -6.17 -4.59
CA ASP A 107 37.81 -6.59 -3.20
C ASP A 107 38.48 -5.60 -2.21
N LYS A 108 39.48 -4.86 -2.69
CA LYS A 108 40.19 -3.82 -1.92
C LYS A 108 39.63 -2.42 -2.15
N ASP A 109 38.64 -2.31 -3.04
CA ASP A 109 38.09 -1.05 -3.48
C ASP A 109 36.72 -0.79 -2.86
N ALA A 110 36.71 0.03 -1.81
CA ALA A 110 35.50 0.39 -1.08
C ALA A 110 34.40 0.97 -1.99
N LEU A 111 34.78 1.65 -3.07
CA LEU A 111 33.85 2.29 -3.98
C LEU A 111 33.21 1.26 -4.93
N GLY A 112 33.93 0.21 -5.34
CA GLY A 112 33.40 -0.89 -6.14
C GLY A 112 32.43 -1.75 -5.32
N LEU A 113 32.83 -2.08 -4.10
CA LEU A 113 32.02 -2.82 -3.15
C LEU A 113 30.75 -2.04 -2.76
N ALA A 114 30.85 -0.72 -2.58
CA ALA A 114 29.70 0.14 -2.32
C ALA A 114 28.71 0.12 -3.49
N ALA A 115 29.19 0.21 -4.73
CA ALA A 115 28.32 0.14 -5.90
C ALA A 115 27.58 -1.20 -5.98
N LEU A 116 28.25 -2.31 -5.68
CA LEU A 116 27.64 -3.64 -5.63
C LEU A 116 26.56 -3.74 -4.54
N PHE A 117 26.84 -3.22 -3.34
CA PHE A 117 25.85 -3.22 -2.24
C PHE A 117 24.67 -2.30 -2.51
N CYS A 118 24.84 -1.22 -3.26
CA CYS A 118 23.74 -0.34 -3.67
C CYS A 118 22.77 -1.02 -4.65
N ILE A 119 23.21 -2.01 -5.44
CA ILE A 119 22.33 -2.71 -6.39
C ILE A 119 21.22 -3.48 -5.68
N ILE A 120 21.52 -4.12 -4.55
CA ILE A 120 20.57 -4.94 -3.79
C ILE A 120 19.30 -4.16 -3.39
N PRO A 121 19.38 -3.02 -2.66
CA PRO A 121 18.20 -2.25 -2.29
C PRO A 121 17.49 -1.62 -3.49
N VAL A 122 18.21 -1.28 -4.55
CA VAL A 122 17.64 -0.73 -5.80
C VAL A 122 16.78 -1.79 -6.49
N CYS A 123 17.31 -3.00 -6.69
CA CYS A 123 16.56 -4.12 -7.26
C CYS A 123 15.35 -4.51 -6.39
N ALA A 124 15.51 -4.55 -5.07
CA ALA A 124 14.41 -4.81 -4.15
C ALA A 124 13.30 -3.75 -4.27
N SER A 125 13.67 -2.47 -4.36
CA SER A 125 12.72 -1.37 -4.52
C SER A 125 11.95 -1.47 -5.87
N LEU A 126 12.67 -1.76 -6.96
CA LEU A 126 12.06 -1.99 -8.28
C LEU A 126 11.09 -3.19 -8.27
N TYR A 127 11.44 -4.27 -7.58
CA TYR A 127 10.58 -5.45 -7.45
C TYR A 127 9.21 -5.12 -6.81
N PHE A 128 9.20 -4.33 -5.73
CA PHE A 128 7.96 -3.91 -5.09
C PHE A 128 7.16 -2.96 -5.97
N ILE A 129 7.81 -2.01 -6.64
CA ILE A 129 7.12 -1.04 -7.49
C ILE A 129 6.53 -1.68 -8.75
N GLN A 130 7.20 -2.64 -9.36
CA GLN A 130 6.68 -3.34 -10.54
C GLN A 130 5.29 -3.96 -10.28
N ARG A 131 5.02 -4.40 -9.04
CA ARG A 131 3.72 -4.97 -8.66
C ARG A 131 2.57 -3.95 -8.74
N ASN A 132 2.85 -2.65 -8.72
CA ASN A 132 1.84 -1.60 -8.89
C ASN A 132 1.37 -1.44 -10.34
N PHE A 133 2.14 -1.94 -11.31
CA PHE A 133 1.80 -1.92 -12.74
C PHE A 133 1.06 -3.18 -13.21
N ARG A 134 0.77 -4.14 -12.32
CA ARG A 134 -0.09 -5.28 -12.66
C ARG A 134 -1.48 -4.81 -13.13
N PRO A 135 -2.14 -5.56 -14.04
CA PRO A 135 -3.21 -5.05 -14.87
C PRO A 135 -4.34 -4.37 -14.09
N TYR A 136 -4.71 -3.18 -14.59
CA TYR A 136 -5.74 -2.27 -14.12
C TYR A 136 -7.08 -2.99 -13.87
N ARG A 137 -7.34 -3.37 -12.62
CA ARG A 137 -8.69 -3.74 -12.14
C ARG A 137 -9.30 -2.61 -11.32
N ILE A 138 -9.16 -1.37 -11.79
CA ILE A 138 -9.82 -0.23 -11.16
C ILE A 138 -11.23 -0.15 -11.73
N THR A 139 -12.21 -0.03 -10.85
CA THR A 139 -13.59 0.20 -11.24
C THR A 139 -13.83 1.70 -11.39
N VAL A 140 -14.34 2.13 -12.55
CA VAL A 140 -14.51 3.54 -12.92
C VAL A 140 -15.90 4.07 -12.54
N PRO A 141 -16.11 5.37 -12.28
CA PRO A 141 -17.45 5.90 -12.09
C PRO A 141 -18.35 5.69 -13.33
N GLY A 142 -19.65 5.61 -13.09
CA GLY A 142 -20.65 5.30 -14.11
C GLY A 142 -20.87 3.80 -14.33
N GLU A 143 -22.01 3.48 -14.89
CA GLU A 143 -22.40 2.12 -15.25
C GLU A 143 -23.03 2.11 -16.64
N SER A 144 -22.84 1.02 -17.40
CA SER A 144 -23.46 0.89 -18.71
C SER A 144 -24.99 0.91 -18.57
N PRO A 145 -25.74 1.64 -19.41
CA PRO A 145 -27.20 1.65 -19.38
C PRO A 145 -27.82 0.24 -19.42
N GLN A 146 -27.14 -0.73 -20.05
CA GLN A 146 -27.57 -2.12 -20.12
C GLN A 146 -27.61 -2.82 -18.74
N ASN A 147 -26.75 -2.42 -17.81
CA ASN A 147 -26.73 -2.96 -16.46
C ASN A 147 -27.73 -2.25 -15.53
N ILE A 148 -28.09 -1.01 -15.88
CA ILE A 148 -29.07 -0.20 -15.15
C ILE A 148 -30.50 -0.61 -15.55
N ALA A 149 -30.76 -0.74 -16.86
CA ALA A 149 -32.05 -1.10 -17.45
C ALA A 149 -32.30 -2.62 -17.44
N THR A 150 -32.18 -3.25 -16.27
CA THR A 150 -32.43 -4.69 -16.11
C THR A 150 -33.88 -4.96 -15.72
N ALA A 151 -34.40 -6.11 -16.15
CA ALA A 151 -35.73 -6.60 -15.75
C ALA A 151 -35.90 -6.63 -14.23
N ARG A 152 -34.82 -6.89 -13.47
CA ARG A 152 -34.82 -6.86 -12.00
C ARG A 152 -35.21 -5.49 -11.42
N ASN A 153 -34.87 -4.41 -12.11
CA ASN A 153 -35.16 -3.04 -11.66
C ASN A 153 -36.55 -2.56 -12.12
N PHE A 154 -37.01 -2.99 -13.31
CA PHE A 154 -38.20 -2.41 -13.96
C PHE A 154 -39.36 -3.39 -14.21
N ASP A 155 -39.09 -4.69 -14.41
CA ASP A 155 -40.09 -5.74 -14.65
C ASP A 155 -40.42 -6.49 -13.34
N ASN A 156 -40.85 -5.71 -12.35
CA ASN A 156 -41.28 -6.16 -11.04
C ASN A 156 -42.66 -5.56 -10.71
N ASP A 157 -43.41 -6.23 -9.82
CA ASP A 157 -44.76 -5.82 -9.38
C ASP A 157 -44.77 -4.62 -8.43
N LEU A 158 -43.67 -3.87 -8.38
CA LEU A 158 -43.49 -2.68 -7.54
C LEU A 158 -44.21 -1.47 -8.13
N THR A 159 -44.62 -0.53 -7.29
CA THR A 159 -45.10 0.80 -7.70
C THR A 159 -43.97 1.65 -8.28
N THR A 160 -44.29 2.74 -9.00
CA THR A 160 -43.28 3.62 -9.62
C THR A 160 -42.28 4.17 -8.61
N ASP A 161 -42.74 4.56 -7.43
CA ASP A 161 -41.86 5.08 -6.37
C ASP A 161 -40.99 3.98 -5.77
N GLU A 162 -41.54 2.78 -5.60
CA GLU A 162 -40.80 1.60 -5.16
C GLU A 162 -39.73 1.16 -6.17
N LYS A 163 -40.01 1.23 -7.48
CA LYS A 163 -39.02 0.97 -8.54
C LYS A 163 -37.85 1.94 -8.47
N TYR A 164 -38.11 3.21 -8.16
CA TYR A 164 -37.06 4.19 -7.96
C TYR A 164 -36.16 3.84 -6.78
N TYR A 165 -36.73 3.52 -5.60
CA TYR A 165 -35.92 3.15 -4.44
C TYR A 165 -35.16 1.83 -4.64
N ASN A 166 -35.75 0.85 -5.33
CA ASN A 166 -35.06 -0.37 -5.73
C ASN A 166 -33.83 -0.06 -6.61
N LEU A 167 -33.99 0.80 -7.62
CA LEU A 167 -32.90 1.23 -8.49
C LEU A 167 -31.79 1.91 -7.68
N VAL A 168 -32.15 2.83 -6.79
CA VAL A 168 -31.19 3.54 -5.94
C VAL A 168 -30.40 2.56 -5.06
N LEU A 169 -31.07 1.62 -4.39
CA LEU A 169 -30.41 0.64 -3.54
C LEU A 169 -29.47 -0.28 -4.32
N ASN A 170 -29.88 -0.76 -5.49
CA ASN A 170 -29.04 -1.59 -6.35
C ASN A 170 -27.80 -0.81 -6.84
N GLN A 171 -27.97 0.46 -7.19
CA GLN A 171 -26.87 1.33 -7.57
C GLN A 171 -25.91 1.62 -6.41
N LEU A 172 -26.44 1.90 -5.22
CA LEU A 172 -25.62 2.09 -4.01
C LEU A 172 -24.82 0.83 -3.67
N GLY A 173 -25.41 -0.35 -3.79
CA GLY A 173 -24.70 -1.62 -3.59
C GLY A 173 -23.58 -1.82 -4.61
N SER A 174 -23.86 -1.58 -5.89
CA SER A 174 -22.86 -1.63 -6.97
C SER A 174 -21.70 -0.65 -6.72
N TYR A 175 -22.01 0.60 -6.30
CA TYR A 175 -20.99 1.58 -5.93
C TYR A 175 -20.16 1.12 -4.73
N GLN A 176 -20.79 0.56 -3.70
CA GLN A 176 -20.10 0.08 -2.51
C GLN A 176 -19.10 -1.04 -2.84
N ASP A 177 -19.52 -2.04 -3.62
CA ASP A 177 -18.64 -3.16 -4.03
C ASP A 177 -17.43 -2.66 -4.82
N ARG A 178 -17.66 -1.69 -5.71
CA ARG A 178 -16.62 -1.03 -6.53
C ARG A 178 -15.65 -0.22 -5.68
N ILE A 179 -16.17 0.55 -4.71
CA ILE A 179 -15.36 1.30 -3.74
C ILE A 179 -14.47 0.34 -2.94
N LEU A 180 -15.04 -0.72 -2.37
CA LEU A 180 -14.29 -1.71 -1.59
C LEU A 180 -13.18 -2.36 -2.41
N THR A 181 -13.48 -2.76 -3.65
CA THR A 181 -12.49 -3.32 -4.58
C THR A 181 -11.36 -2.33 -4.85
N ASN A 182 -11.69 -1.06 -5.13
CA ASN A 182 -10.68 -0.03 -5.37
C ASN A 182 -9.85 0.27 -4.11
N GLU A 183 -10.46 0.29 -2.93
CA GLU A 183 -9.77 0.52 -1.66
C GLU A 183 -8.80 -0.62 -1.32
N GLU A 184 -9.16 -1.88 -1.55
CA GLU A 184 -8.28 -3.04 -1.34
C GLU A 184 -7.05 -2.98 -2.27
N ILE A 185 -7.28 -2.69 -3.56
CA ILE A 185 -6.21 -2.52 -4.55
C ILE A 185 -5.29 -1.35 -4.17
N ASN A 186 -5.88 -0.21 -3.81
CA ASN A 186 -5.13 0.98 -3.43
C ASN A 186 -4.32 0.77 -2.15
N SER A 187 -4.87 0.08 -1.15
CA SER A 187 -4.16 -0.29 0.07
C SER A 187 -2.92 -1.12 -0.22
N THR A 188 -3.05 -2.14 -1.09
CA THR A 188 -1.92 -2.97 -1.53
C THR A 188 -0.87 -2.13 -2.27
N ARG A 189 -1.30 -1.20 -3.13
CA ARG A 189 -0.39 -0.30 -3.86
C ARG A 189 0.39 0.63 -2.92
N VAL A 190 -0.28 1.17 -1.91
CA VAL A 190 0.34 2.01 -0.88
C VAL A 190 1.41 1.23 -0.13
N GLU A 191 1.13 -0.02 0.26
CA GLU A 191 2.12 -0.84 0.97
C GLU A 191 3.33 -1.18 0.08
N ASN A 192 3.13 -1.49 -1.20
CA ASN A 192 4.24 -1.69 -2.13
C ASN A 192 5.11 -0.43 -2.28
N ILE A 193 4.50 0.77 -2.37
CA ILE A 193 5.23 2.04 -2.41
C ILE A 193 6.02 2.25 -1.11
N ARG A 194 5.40 1.96 0.04
CA ARG A 194 6.05 2.09 1.34
C ARG A 194 7.26 1.16 1.46
N LEU A 195 7.12 -0.10 1.06
CA LEU A 195 8.22 -1.08 1.06
C LEU A 195 9.34 -0.66 0.10
N ALA A 196 8.99 -0.16 -1.08
CA ALA A 196 9.96 0.35 -2.03
C ALA A 196 10.77 1.53 -1.48
N LEU A 197 10.11 2.49 -0.83
CA LEU A 197 10.76 3.62 -0.17
C LEU A 197 11.62 3.16 1.01
N PHE A 198 11.15 2.19 1.79
CA PHE A 198 11.92 1.59 2.87
C PHE A 198 13.22 0.97 2.37
N CYS A 199 13.18 0.23 1.24
CA CYS A 199 14.37 -0.29 0.59
C CYS A 199 15.34 0.83 0.15
N MET A 200 14.81 1.95 -0.38
CA MET A 200 15.65 3.08 -0.80
C MET A 200 16.42 3.73 0.35
N MET A 201 15.92 3.68 1.59
CA MET A 201 16.64 4.22 2.74
C MET A 201 17.95 3.48 3.04
N PHE A 202 18.14 2.26 2.52
CA PHE A 202 19.39 1.50 2.68
C PHE A 202 20.47 1.90 1.68
N ILE A 203 20.14 2.64 0.61
CA ILE A 203 21.11 3.13 -0.38
C ILE A 203 22.24 3.95 0.28
N PRO A 204 21.98 4.96 1.14
CA PRO A 204 23.06 5.70 1.81
C PRO A 204 23.83 4.86 2.85
N ILE A 205 23.29 3.73 3.30
CA ILE A 205 23.94 2.85 4.29
C ILE A 205 24.95 1.92 3.60
N ALA A 206 24.69 1.53 2.35
CA ALA A 206 25.54 0.61 1.60
C ALA A 206 27.01 1.06 1.48
N PRO A 207 27.34 2.35 1.19
CA PRO A 207 28.72 2.82 1.19
C PRO A 207 29.42 2.74 2.54
N LEU A 208 28.69 2.97 3.65
CA LEU A 208 29.25 2.88 5.01
C LEU A 208 29.63 1.43 5.34
N LEU A 209 28.78 0.47 4.97
CA LEU A 209 29.07 -0.96 5.14
C LEU A 209 30.27 -1.39 4.28
N ALA A 210 30.33 -0.93 3.03
CA ALA A 210 31.44 -1.24 2.14
C ALA A 210 32.77 -0.71 2.68
N PHE A 211 32.80 0.55 3.14
CA PHE A 211 33.99 1.14 3.77
C PHE A 211 34.43 0.36 5.01
N LEU A 212 33.48 0.01 5.89
CA LEU A 212 33.77 -0.74 7.10
C LEU A 212 34.35 -2.13 6.80
N LEU A 213 33.82 -2.83 5.79
CA LEU A 213 34.36 -4.14 5.38
C LEU A 213 35.78 -4.04 4.84
N VAL A 214 36.06 -3.06 3.97
CA VAL A 214 37.42 -2.86 3.44
C VAL A 214 38.38 -2.49 4.57
N PHE A 215 37.99 -1.58 5.47
CA PHE A 215 38.78 -1.20 6.62
C PHE A 215 39.12 -2.39 7.54
N LEU A 216 38.11 -3.21 7.87
CA LEU A 216 38.31 -4.43 8.67
C LEU A 216 39.19 -5.46 7.96
N SER A 217 39.02 -5.63 6.64
CA SER A 217 39.87 -6.54 5.86
C SER A 217 41.34 -6.09 5.82
N GLY A 218 41.58 -4.77 5.84
CA GLY A 218 42.93 -4.20 5.94
C GLY A 218 43.58 -4.47 7.30
N LEU A 219 42.80 -4.37 8.38
CA LEU A 219 43.27 -4.64 9.75
C LEU A 219 43.65 -6.12 10.00
N VAL A 220 42.96 -7.06 9.35
CA VAL A 220 43.22 -8.51 9.52
C VAL A 220 44.50 -8.96 8.79
N ASN A 221 44.99 -8.17 7.83
CA ASN A 221 46.19 -8.48 7.04
C ASN A 221 47.48 -7.85 7.59
N PHE A 222 47.43 -7.21 8.76
CA PHE A 222 48.58 -6.70 9.52
C PHE A 222 48.83 -7.56 10.76
#